data_AF-A0A9P5VGA4-F1
#
_entry.id   AF-A0A9P5VGA4-F1
#
_cell.length_a   1.000
_cell.length_b   1.000
_cell.length_c   1.000
_cell.angle_alpha   90.00
_cell.angle_beta   90.00
_cell.angle_gamma   90.00
#
_symmetry.space_group_name_H-M   'P 1'
#
loop_
_entity.id
_entity.type
_entity.pdbx_description
1 polymer ?
#
loop_
_entity_poly.entity_id
_entity_poly.type
_entity_poly.pdbx_seq_one_letter_code
_entity_poly.pdbx_strand_id
1 'polypeptide(L)'
;MEDPFILIKNDVLASLSNASTLYESYKRILQTVTSAENEELVKTKEELVQILANVEQDLEDLDDAVRAVLDNPQRFNLTTRESNARKQFVDQTRRKVQVY
;
A
#
# COMPACT_ATOMS: atom_id res chain seq x y z
N MET A 1 -6.58 10.00 21.31
CA MET A 1 -5.55 10.04 20.25
C MET A 1 -5.74 8.79 19.44
N GLU A 2 -5.95 8.93 18.13
CA GLU A 2 -6.15 7.79 17.22
C GLU A 2 -4.82 7.07 17.01
N ASP A 3 -4.84 5.74 16.89
CA ASP A 3 -3.62 4.94 16.76
C ASP A 3 -2.94 5.24 15.41
N PRO A 4 -1.69 5.73 15.38
CA PRO A 4 -0.98 6.07 14.14
C PRO A 4 -0.93 4.93 13.13
N PHE A 5 -0.83 3.67 13.60
CA PHE A 5 -0.86 2.50 12.73
C PHE A 5 -2.19 2.39 11.98
N ILE A 6 -3.31 2.68 12.66
CA ILE A 6 -4.65 2.57 12.08
C ILE A 6 -4.88 3.65 11.03
N LEU A 7 -4.37 4.86 11.25
CA LEU A 7 -4.42 5.95 10.28
C LEU A 7 -3.67 5.57 9.00
N ILE A 8 -2.39 5.22 9.11
CA ILE A 8 -1.56 4.85 7.94
C ILE A 8 -2.12 3.59 7.25
N LYS A 9 -2.63 2.62 8.02
CA LYS A 9 -3.32 1.45 7.45
C LYS A 9 -4.50 1.87 6.56
N ASN A 10 -5.32 2.82 7.00
CA ASN A 10 -6.47 3.28 6.23
C ASN A 10 -6.03 4.02 4.96
N ASP A 11 -4.98 4.84 5.06
CA ASP A 11 -4.40 5.55 3.92
C ASP A 11 -3.83 4.57 2.89
N VAL A 12 -3.09 3.55 3.34
CA VAL A 12 -2.59 2.45 2.49
C VAL A 12 -3.73 1.73 1.78
N LEU A 13 -4.83 1.41 2.49
CA LEU A 13 -6.00 0.77 1.89
C LEU A 13 -6.66 1.65 0.82
N ALA A 14 -6.76 2.95 1.06
CA ALA A 14 -7.29 3.91 0.08
C ALA A 14 -6.38 4.00 -1.16
N SER A 15 -5.07 4.11 -0.95
CA SER A 15 -4.06 4.14 -2.02
C SER A 15 -4.09 2.87 -2.88
N LEU A 16 -4.22 1.69 -2.27
CA LEU A 16 -4.37 0.43 -3.00
C LEU A 16 -5.67 0.36 -3.80
N SER A 17 -6.77 0.91 -3.27
CA SER A 17 -8.03 0.99 -4.01
C SER A 17 -7.84 1.87 -5.25
N ASN A 18 -7.16 3.00 -5.12
CA ASN A 18 -6.83 3.87 -6.25
C ASN A 18 -5.91 3.17 -7.26
N ALA A 19 -4.84 2.52 -6.79
CA ALA A 19 -3.93 1.74 -7.62
C ALA A 19 -4.66 0.65 -8.42
N SER A 20 -5.61 -0.06 -7.81
CA SER A 20 -6.48 -1.01 -8.53
C SER A 20 -7.25 -0.36 -9.68
N THR A 21 -7.88 0.79 -9.45
CA THR A 21 -8.62 1.52 -10.49
C THR A 21 -7.72 2.01 -11.62
N LEU A 22 -6.53 2.54 -11.28
CA LEU A 22 -5.54 2.99 -12.26
C LEU A 22 -4.96 1.83 -13.06
N TYR A 23 -4.69 0.68 -12.42
CA TYR A 23 -4.19 -0.51 -13.10
C TYR A 23 -5.18 -1.08 -14.11
N GLU A 24 -6.45 -1.17 -13.76
CA GLU A 24 -7.49 -1.58 -14.71
C GLU A 24 -7.63 -0.58 -15.87
N SER A 25 -7.51 0.72 -15.58
CA SER A 25 -7.53 1.75 -16.62
C SER A 25 -6.32 1.67 -17.54
N TYR A 26 -5.12 1.47 -16.98
CA TYR A 26 -3.87 1.25 -17.71
C TYR A 26 -3.99 0.07 -18.67
N LYS A 27 -4.47 -1.09 -18.19
CA LYS A 27 -4.69 -2.29 -19.03
C LYS A 27 -5.68 -2.02 -20.16
N ARG A 28 -6.77 -1.31 -19.88
CA ARG A 28 -7.76 -0.94 -20.89
C ARG A 28 -7.14 -0.03 -21.97
N ILE A 29 -6.42 1.02 -21.56
CA ILE A 29 -5.77 1.94 -22.51
C ILE A 29 -4.77 1.18 -23.37
N LEU A 30 -3.94 0.33 -22.76
CA LEU A 30 -2.93 -0.49 -23.45
C LEU A 30 -3.56 -1.39 -24.53
N GLN A 31 -4.78 -1.88 -24.33
CA GLN A 31 -5.51 -2.67 -25.33
C GLN A 31 -6.12 -1.83 -26.47
N THR A 32 -6.34 -0.53 -26.25
CA THR A 32 -7.00 0.36 -27.21
C THR A 32 -6.05 1.21 -28.04
N VAL A 33 -4.87 1.56 -27.49
CA VAL A 33 -3.93 2.47 -28.17
C VAL A 33 -2.99 1.69 -29.08
N THR A 34 -2.62 2.31 -30.19
CA THR A 34 -1.71 1.73 -31.18
C THR A 34 -0.24 2.06 -30.93
N SER A 35 0.05 3.03 -30.06
CA SER A 35 1.39 3.47 -29.69
C SER A 35 1.60 3.41 -28.19
N ALA A 36 2.78 2.94 -27.77
CA ALA A 36 3.23 2.95 -26.39
C ALA A 36 3.55 4.36 -25.86
N GLU A 37 3.67 5.35 -26.74
CA GLU A 37 3.91 6.77 -26.39
C GLU A 37 2.62 7.57 -26.21
N ASN A 38 1.46 6.90 -26.23
CA ASN A 38 0.20 7.57 -25.95
C ASN A 38 0.26 8.27 -24.58
N GLU A 39 -0.01 9.58 -24.56
CA GLU A 39 0.14 10.42 -23.36
C GLU A 39 -0.71 9.92 -22.18
N GLU A 40 -1.93 9.43 -22.45
CA GLU A 40 -2.81 8.89 -21.41
C GLU A 40 -2.24 7.59 -20.82
N LEU A 41 -1.68 6.71 -21.67
CA LEU A 41 -1.02 5.48 -21.23
C LEU A 41 0.19 5.78 -20.35
N VAL A 42 1.05 6.72 -20.77
CA VAL A 42 2.26 7.12 -20.03
C VAL A 42 1.87 7.73 -18.69
N LYS A 43 0.96 8.71 -18.69
CA LYS A 43 0.49 9.37 -17.47
C LYS A 43 -0.14 8.38 -16.47
N THR A 44 -1.00 7.49 -16.95
CA THR A 44 -1.65 6.48 -16.08
C THR A 44 -0.62 5.54 -15.46
N LYS A 45 0.42 5.17 -16.23
CA LYS A 45 1.53 4.35 -15.72
C LYS A 45 2.35 5.10 -14.67
N GLU A 46 2.72 6.35 -14.92
CA GLU A 46 3.49 7.16 -13.98
C GLU A 46 2.75 7.36 -12.66
N GLU A 47 1.45 7.68 -12.73
CA GLU A 47 0.61 7.85 -11.54
C GLU A 47 0.48 6.55 -10.74
N LEU A 48 0.29 5.42 -11.42
CA LEU A 48 0.26 4.10 -10.78
C LEU A 48 1.58 3.80 -10.06
N VAL A 49 2.72 4.00 -10.73
CA VAL A 49 4.06 3.76 -10.15
C VAL A 49 4.28 4.65 -8.93
N GLN A 50 3.89 5.92 -8.98
CA GLN A 50 4.02 6.84 -7.85
C GLN A 50 3.19 6.39 -6.65
N ILE A 51 1.94 5.95 -6.86
CA ILE A 51 1.08 5.46 -5.78
C ILE A 51 1.67 4.18 -5.17
N LEU A 52 2.14 3.25 -5.99
CA LEU A 52 2.74 2.01 -5.50
C LEU A 52 4.01 2.30 -4.68
N ALA A 53 4.87 3.22 -5.14
CA ALA A 53 6.06 3.62 -4.40
C ALA A 53 5.72 4.26 -3.03
N ASN A 54 4.69 5.12 -2.97
CA ASN A 54 4.22 5.69 -1.71
C ASN A 54 3.71 4.59 -0.76
N VAL A 55 2.93 3.63 -1.29
CA VAL A 55 2.44 2.49 -0.50
C VAL A 55 3.60 1.62 0.01
N GLU A 56 4.65 1.40 -0.78
CA GLU A 56 5.84 0.66 -0.33
C GLU A 56 6.54 1.37 0.84
N GLN A 57 6.69 2.68 0.77
CA GLN A 57 7.24 3.50 1.85
C GLN A 57 6.37 3.41 3.11
N ASP A 58 5.06 3.58 2.98
CA ASP A 58 4.13 3.46 4.12
C ASP A 58 4.21 2.07 4.77
N LEU A 59 4.39 1.01 3.96
CA LEU A 59 4.55 -0.35 4.46
C LEU A 59 5.88 -0.58 5.19
N GLU A 60 6.94 0.12 4.82
CA GLU A 60 8.21 0.13 5.56
C GLU A 60 8.01 0.77 6.93
N ASP A 61 7.40 1.96 6.98
CA ASP A 61 7.09 2.67 8.22
C ASP A 61 6.17 1.84 9.15
N LEU A 62 5.17 1.17 8.59
CA LEU A 62 4.29 0.27 9.35
C LEU A 62 5.02 -0.96 9.89
N ASP A 63 5.96 -1.54 9.14
CA ASP A 63 6.75 -2.69 9.59
C ASP A 63 7.67 -2.30 10.75
N ASP A 64 8.31 -1.13 10.68
CA ASP A 64 9.13 -0.60 11.76
C ASP A 64 8.29 -0.26 13.00
N ALA A 65 7.09 0.30 12.81
CA ALA A 65 6.14 0.50 13.92
C ALA A 65 5.73 -0.83 14.58
N VAL A 66 5.51 -1.89 13.78
CA VAL A 66 5.19 -3.23 14.30
C VAL A 66 6.36 -3.81 15.08
N ARG A 67 7.60 -3.69 14.59
CA ARG A 67 8.81 -4.14 15.31
C ARG A 67 8.96 -3.41 16.64
N ALA A 68 8.80 -2.09 16.65
CA ALA A 68 8.87 -1.29 17.87
C ALA A 68 7.82 -1.69 18.92
N VAL A 69 6.61 -2.06 18.48
CA VAL A 69 5.55 -2.60 19.36
C VAL A 69 5.95 -3.95 19.94
N LEU A 70 6.50 -4.86 19.11
CA LEU A 70 6.91 -6.19 19.55
C LEU A 70 8.08 -6.14 20.54
N ASP A 71 8.99 -5.20 20.36
CA ASP A 71 10.14 -4.99 21.26
C ASP A 71 9.73 -4.39 22.62
N ASN A 72 8.63 -3.61 22.68
CA ASN A 72 8.13 -3.05 23.93
C ASN A 72 6.60 -3.04 24.06
N PRO A 73 5.94 -4.20 24.21
CA PRO A 73 4.49 -4.32 24.18
C PRO A 73 3.77 -3.58 25.33
N GLN A 74 4.42 -3.51 26.50
CA GLN A 74 3.86 -2.85 27.70
C GLN A 74 3.66 -1.35 27.49
N ARG A 75 4.46 -0.72 26.61
CA ARG A 75 4.35 0.71 26.30
C ARG A 75 3.12 1.03 25.43
N PHE A 76 2.66 0.07 24.63
CA PHE A 76 1.62 0.28 23.63
C PHE A 76 0.26 -0.32 24.01
N ASN A 77 0.18 -1.07 25.12
CA ASN A 77 -1.06 -1.75 25.57
C ASN A 77 -1.73 -2.58 24.46
N LEU A 78 -0.94 -3.17 23.57
CA LEU A 78 -1.43 -4.00 22.47
C LEU A 78 -1.43 -5.47 22.88
N THR A 79 -2.50 -6.17 22.54
CA THR A 79 -2.57 -7.62 22.68
C THR A 79 -1.68 -8.32 21.65
N THR A 80 -1.28 -9.55 21.94
CA THR A 80 -0.58 -10.40 20.96
C THR A 80 -1.39 -10.58 19.68
N ARG A 81 -2.73 -10.65 19.81
CA ARG A 81 -3.63 -10.76 18.66
C ARG A 81 -3.55 -9.52 17.76
N GLU A 82 -3.58 -8.32 18.35
CA GLU A 82 -3.48 -7.08 17.57
C GLU A 82 -2.12 -6.96 16.91
N SER A 83 -1.04 -7.25 17.64
CA SER A 83 0.33 -7.19 17.09
C SER A 83 0.50 -8.13 15.89
N ASN A 84 -0.01 -9.36 16.00
CA ASN A 84 -0.02 -10.33 14.90
C ASN A 84 -0.87 -9.86 13.72
N ALA A 85 -2.03 -9.26 13.97
CA ALA A 85 -2.90 -8.73 12.91
C ALA A 85 -2.22 -7.58 12.14
N ARG A 86 -1.46 -6.72 12.83
CA ARG A 86 -0.67 -5.65 12.20
C ARG A 86 0.42 -6.21 11.29
N LYS A 87 1.20 -7.18 11.79
CA LYS A 87 2.21 -7.88 10.99
C LYS A 87 1.60 -8.56 9.76
N GLN A 88 0.48 -9.27 9.95
CA GLN A 88 -0.22 -9.94 8.86
C GLN A 88 -0.71 -8.95 7.80
N PHE A 89 -1.22 -7.79 8.22
CA PHE A 89 -1.64 -6.73 7.29
C PHE A 89 -0.48 -6.25 6.41
N VAL A 90 0.68 -5.95 7.01
CA VAL A 90 1.88 -5.52 6.27
C VAL A 90 2.33 -6.60 5.28
N ASP A 91 2.45 -7.85 5.74
CA ASP A 91 2.86 -9.00 4.92
C ASP A 91 1.92 -9.24 3.73
N GLN A 92 0.60 -9.20 3.96
CA GLN A 92 -0.42 -9.37 2.91
C GLN A 92 -0.41 -8.23 1.91
N THR A 93 -0.24 -7.00 2.39
CA THR A 93 -0.26 -5.82 1.54
C THR A 93 0.97 -5.75 0.66
N ARG A 94 2.16 -6.07 1.18
CA ARG A 94 3.39 -6.20 0.37
C ARG A 94 3.22 -7.18 -0.78
N ARG A 95 2.60 -8.35 -0.51
CA ARG A 95 2.29 -9.33 -1.58
C ARG A 95 1.30 -8.78 -2.60
N LYS A 96 0.33 -7.97 -2.18
CA LYS A 96 -0.64 -7.35 -3.10
C LYS A 96 0.02 -6.29 -3.99
N VAL A 97 0.96 -5.51 -3.46
CA VAL A 97 1.72 -4.53 -4.28
C VAL A 97 2.50 -5.24 -5.40
N GLN A 98 3.04 -6.43 -5.14
CA GLN A 98 3.78 -7.23 -6.12
C GLN A 98 2.96 -7.80 -7.28
N VAL A 99 1.62 -7.73 -7.24
CA VAL A 99 0.77 -8.27 -8.32
C VAL A 99 0.32 -7.23 -9.35
N TYR A 100 0.67 -5.96 -9.15
CA TYR A 100 0.47 -4.90 -10.15
C TYR A 100 1.55 -4.97 -11.22
#